data_AF-A0A9W9TGW9-F1
#
_entry.id   AF-A0A9W9TGW9-F1
#
_cell.length_a   1.000
_cell.length_b   1.000
_cell.length_c   1.000
_cell.angle_alpha   90.00
_cell.angle_beta   90.00
_cell.angle_gamma   90.00
#
_symmetry.space_group_name_H-M   'P 1'
#
loop_
_entity.id
_entity.type
_entity.pdbx_description
1 polymer ?
#
loop_
_entity_poly.entity_id
_entity_poly.type
_entity_poly.pdbx_seq_one_letter_code
_entity_poly.pdbx_strand_id
1 'polypeptide(L)'
;MRSASVVFGLAVGCAISGAAGYWSRENINAAPVATFLWVQTFKLSVDGALALPLLIMFICESVSCMPDILATAEISGLDVDGIEFNSRIQGGILCDGIGSLLSACGTGLPMVSQAGNNGVISLTGCASRRAGWCAAAFLILMGIFGKFGAVFGSMPPSVLGRMQVFLYSTIVVAGVKVLSMIEFTRRDRFILTTALGVAFMDIVAPNWFSKILAYDGPNVRLQGLEQGINLVVETPFIIAAVIGVLLNLVLPNDGTKNMAVIEGHDGRVTLPR
;
A
#
# COMPACT_ATOMS: atom_id res chain seq x y z
N MET A 1 14.64 -20.97 4.19
CA MET A 1 13.72 -20.10 4.95
C MET A 1 13.72 -18.68 4.36
N ARG A 2 13.18 -18.49 3.14
CA ARG A 2 13.42 -17.24 2.38
C ARG A 2 12.46 -16.10 2.75
N SER A 3 11.18 -16.38 2.96
CA SER A 3 10.16 -15.38 3.39
C SER A 3 9.78 -15.50 4.87
N ALA A 4 10.10 -16.64 5.49
CA ALA A 4 9.97 -16.82 6.93
C ALA A 4 11.08 -16.09 7.72
N SER A 5 12.01 -15.41 7.06
CA SER A 5 13.09 -14.63 7.69
C SER A 5 12.56 -13.49 8.55
N VAL A 6 11.46 -12.85 8.14
CA VAL A 6 10.78 -11.81 8.94
C VAL A 6 10.14 -12.42 10.17
N VAL A 7 9.42 -13.53 10.01
CA VAL A 7 8.78 -14.25 11.12
C VAL A 7 9.81 -14.83 12.08
N PHE A 8 10.94 -15.30 11.56
CA PHE A 8 12.06 -15.80 12.35
C PHE A 8 12.78 -14.68 13.08
N GLY A 9 13.03 -13.55 12.41
CA GLY A 9 13.57 -12.34 13.03
C GLY A 9 12.65 -11.81 14.13
N LEU A 10 11.34 -11.82 13.90
CA LEU A 10 10.32 -11.55 14.90
C LEU A 10 10.41 -12.56 16.05
N ALA A 11 10.45 -13.86 15.76
CA ALA A 11 10.53 -14.91 16.78
C ALA A 11 11.77 -14.77 17.67
N VAL A 12 12.93 -14.48 17.08
CA VAL A 12 14.17 -14.22 17.81
C VAL A 12 14.06 -12.92 18.63
N GLY A 13 13.52 -11.85 18.05
CA GLY A 13 13.28 -10.59 18.76
C GLY A 13 12.32 -10.75 19.94
N CYS A 14 11.25 -11.53 19.75
CA CYS A 14 10.29 -11.91 20.79
C CYS A 14 10.94 -12.78 21.86
N ALA A 15 11.79 -13.76 21.49
CA ALA A 15 12.48 -14.62 22.44
C ALA A 15 13.46 -13.83 23.34
N ILE A 16 14.26 -12.94 22.74
CA ILE A 16 15.18 -12.07 23.50
C ILE A 16 14.38 -11.11 24.40
N SER A 17 13.33 -10.49 23.86
CA SER A 17 12.47 -9.59 24.63
C SER A 17 11.74 -10.29 25.77
N GLY A 18 11.29 -11.53 25.56
CA GLY A 18 10.67 -12.36 26.57
C GLY A 18 11.66 -12.78 27.66
N ALA A 19 12.90 -13.12 27.28
CA ALA A 19 13.98 -13.42 28.23
C ALA A 19 14.37 -12.19 29.07
N ALA A 20 14.32 -11.00 28.48
CA ALA A 20 14.57 -9.73 29.17
C ALA A 20 13.37 -9.21 30.00
N GLY A 21 12.24 -9.93 30.01
CA GLY A 21 11.10 -9.62 30.89
C GLY A 21 10.21 -8.46 30.45
N TYR A 22 10.31 -7.99 29.20
CA TYR A 22 9.51 -6.86 28.70
C TYR A 22 8.04 -7.19 28.39
N TRP A 23 7.58 -8.40 28.71
CA TRP A 23 6.25 -8.88 28.35
C TRP A 23 5.33 -8.87 29.57
N SER A 24 4.17 -8.22 29.43
CA SER A 24 3.12 -8.29 30.45
C SER A 24 2.43 -9.64 30.41
N ARG A 25 2.82 -10.55 31.32
CA ARG A 25 2.17 -11.87 31.47
C ARG A 25 0.73 -11.75 31.98
N GLU A 26 0.44 -10.69 32.72
CA GLU A 26 -0.90 -10.40 33.25
C GLU A 26 -1.91 -10.18 32.12
N ASN A 27 -1.57 -9.34 31.14
CA ASN A 27 -2.43 -9.07 29.98
C ASN A 27 -2.69 -10.33 29.13
N ILE A 28 -1.66 -11.18 28.97
CA ILE A 28 -1.77 -12.42 28.19
C ILE A 28 -2.66 -13.45 28.91
N ASN A 29 -2.58 -13.52 30.24
CA ASN A 29 -3.38 -14.44 31.05
C ASN A 29 -4.83 -13.98 31.19
N ALA A 30 -5.06 -12.67 31.28
CA ALA A 30 -6.40 -12.07 31.36
C ALA A 30 -7.17 -12.12 30.03
N ALA A 31 -6.48 -12.29 28.90
CA ALA A 31 -7.11 -12.32 27.59
C ALA A 31 -8.00 -13.56 27.39
N PRO A 32 -9.18 -13.38 26.76
CA PRO A 32 -10.07 -14.49 26.46
C PRO A 32 -9.43 -15.47 25.47
N VAL A 33 -9.74 -16.75 25.64
CA VAL A 33 -9.21 -17.82 24.77
C VAL A 33 -9.73 -17.68 23.34
N ALA A 34 -10.99 -17.26 23.18
CA ALA A 34 -11.63 -17.02 21.90
C ALA A 34 -12.19 -15.59 21.81
N THR A 35 -12.12 -14.98 20.63
CA THR A 35 -12.75 -13.70 20.31
C THR A 35 -13.49 -13.78 18.97
N PHE A 36 -14.51 -12.93 18.81
CA PHE A 36 -15.34 -12.83 17.61
C PHE A 36 -15.49 -11.36 17.21
N LEU A 37 -15.93 -11.10 15.97
CA LEU A 37 -15.96 -9.75 15.38
C LEU A 37 -16.67 -8.70 16.27
N TRP A 38 -17.81 -9.05 16.86
CA TRP A 38 -18.64 -8.11 17.64
C TRP A 38 -18.54 -8.29 19.15
N VAL A 39 -17.43 -8.84 19.66
CA VAL A 39 -17.18 -8.88 21.12
C VAL A 39 -17.06 -7.47 21.69
N GLN A 40 -16.45 -6.57 20.92
CA GLN A 40 -16.42 -5.13 21.20
C GLN A 40 -17.14 -4.41 20.06
N THR A 41 -17.97 -3.43 20.38
CA THR A 41 -18.71 -2.66 19.39
C THR A 41 -18.50 -1.17 19.61
N PHE A 42 -18.50 -0.41 18.52
CA PHE A 42 -18.46 1.04 18.54
C PHE A 42 -19.83 1.61 18.23
N LYS A 43 -20.10 2.80 18.74
CA LYS A 43 -21.34 3.51 18.44
C LYS A 43 -21.37 3.87 16.96
N LEU A 44 -22.36 3.36 16.24
CA LEU A 44 -22.60 3.75 14.86
C LEU A 44 -23.18 5.17 14.83
N SER A 45 -22.46 6.09 14.21
CA SER A 45 -22.91 7.44 13.91
C SER A 45 -22.48 7.80 12.51
N VAL A 46 -23.38 8.42 11.75
CA VAL A 46 -23.07 8.97 10.43
C VAL A 46 -22.71 10.44 10.64
N ASP A 47 -21.43 10.76 10.51
CA ASP A 47 -20.95 12.14 10.50
C ASP A 47 -20.87 12.63 9.05
N GLY A 48 -21.76 13.56 8.69
CA GLY A 48 -21.79 14.15 7.35
C GLY A 48 -20.55 15.00 7.04
N ALA A 49 -19.81 15.48 8.05
CA ALA A 49 -18.58 16.24 7.84
C ALA A 49 -17.46 15.35 7.30
N LEU A 50 -17.40 14.09 7.76
CA LEU A 50 -16.38 13.12 7.37
C LEU A 50 -16.70 12.39 6.06
N ALA A 51 -17.93 12.50 5.56
CA ALA A 51 -18.36 11.80 4.34
C ALA A 51 -17.47 12.14 3.12
N LEU A 52 -17.18 13.43 2.92
CA LEU A 52 -16.36 13.88 1.79
C LEU A 52 -14.87 13.53 1.96
N PRO A 53 -14.22 13.78 3.12
CA PRO A 53 -12.86 13.31 3.38
C PRO A 53 -12.68 11.79 3.19
N LEU A 54 -13.62 10.98 3.70
CA LEU A 54 -13.55 9.53 3.57
C LEU A 54 -13.76 9.07 2.12
N LEU A 55 -14.66 9.71 1.36
CA LEU A 55 -14.84 9.40 -0.05
C LEU A 55 -13.55 9.66 -0.84
N ILE A 56 -12.92 10.80 -0.57
CA ILE A 56 -11.63 11.15 -1.15
C ILE A 56 -10.56 10.12 -0.75
N MET A 57 -10.46 9.77 0.53
CA MET A 57 -9.55 8.73 1.03
C MET A 57 -9.68 7.41 0.25
N PHE A 58 -10.91 6.91 0.04
CA PHE A 58 -11.14 5.67 -0.69
C PHE A 58 -10.75 5.75 -2.18
N ILE A 59 -10.92 6.91 -2.82
CA ILE A 59 -10.40 7.14 -4.18
C ILE A 59 -8.88 7.01 -4.18
N CYS A 60 -8.23 7.59 -3.17
CA CYS A 60 -6.78 7.58 -3.05
C CYS A 60 -6.23 6.19 -2.74
N GLU A 61 -6.90 5.41 -1.89
CA GLU A 61 -6.58 4.01 -1.67
C GLU A 61 -6.72 3.19 -2.97
N SER A 62 -7.76 3.45 -3.77
CA SER A 62 -7.97 2.78 -5.06
C SER A 62 -6.78 3.00 -6.02
N VAL A 63 -6.22 4.22 -6.04
CA VAL A 63 -5.01 4.53 -6.82
C VAL A 63 -3.80 3.76 -6.29
N SER A 64 -3.68 3.62 -4.97
CA SER A 64 -2.57 2.90 -4.34
C SER A 64 -2.58 1.39 -4.60
N CYS A 65 -3.74 0.81 -4.92
CA CYS A 65 -3.87 -0.61 -5.25
C CYS A 65 -3.32 -0.97 -6.64
N MET A 66 -3.34 -0.04 -7.61
CA MET A 66 -2.94 -0.33 -8.98
C MET A 66 -1.47 -0.77 -9.12
N PRO A 67 -0.48 -0.09 -8.50
CA PRO A 67 0.92 -0.53 -8.54
C PRO A 67 1.13 -1.91 -7.90
N ASP A 68 0.38 -2.26 -6.85
CA ASP A 68 0.49 -3.54 -6.17
C ASP A 68 0.02 -4.70 -7.07
N ILE A 69 -1.11 -4.50 -7.77
CA ILE A 69 -1.62 -5.46 -8.76
C ILE A 69 -0.64 -5.59 -9.92
N LEU A 70 -0.08 -4.46 -10.39
CA LEU A 70 0.92 -4.44 -11.46
C LEU A 70 2.16 -5.26 -11.07
N ALA A 71 2.74 -4.97 -9.90
CA ALA A 71 3.89 -5.71 -9.40
C ALA A 71 3.59 -7.20 -9.21
N THR A 72 2.38 -7.53 -8.73
CA THR A 72 1.94 -8.94 -8.62
C THR A 72 1.89 -9.61 -9.99
N ALA A 73 1.36 -8.94 -11.01
CA ALA A 73 1.25 -9.47 -12.37
C ALA A 73 2.64 -9.70 -12.99
N GLU A 74 3.55 -8.73 -12.87
CA GLU A 74 4.94 -8.85 -13.35
C GLU A 74 5.66 -10.04 -12.70
N ILE A 75 5.61 -10.14 -11.36
CA ILE A 75 6.29 -11.20 -10.61
C ILE A 75 5.67 -12.58 -10.90
N SER A 76 4.37 -12.61 -11.21
CA SER A 76 3.66 -13.85 -11.57
C SER A 76 3.84 -14.25 -13.03
N GLY A 77 4.58 -13.46 -13.84
CA GLY A 77 4.80 -13.72 -15.27
C GLY A 77 3.53 -13.57 -16.11
N LEU A 78 2.61 -12.71 -15.68
CA LEU A 78 1.38 -12.42 -16.41
C LEU A 78 1.49 -11.09 -17.17
N ASP A 79 0.62 -10.91 -18.16
CA ASP A 79 0.56 -9.66 -18.92
C ASP A 79 0.29 -8.45 -18.02
N VAL A 80 1.08 -7.40 -18.22
CA VAL A 80 1.03 -6.10 -17.51
C VAL A 80 0.37 -4.99 -18.34
N ASP A 81 -0.17 -5.35 -19.51
CA ASP A 81 -0.91 -4.45 -20.38
C ASP A 81 -2.08 -5.21 -21.05
N GLY A 82 -3.04 -4.48 -21.59
CA GLY A 82 -4.19 -5.02 -22.31
C GLY A 82 -5.47 -5.17 -21.46
N ILE A 83 -6.49 -5.75 -22.09
CA ILE A 83 -7.85 -5.82 -21.54
C ILE A 83 -7.91 -6.71 -20.29
N GLU A 84 -7.17 -7.83 -20.28
CA GLU A 84 -7.12 -8.72 -19.11
C GLU A 84 -6.48 -8.04 -17.90
N PHE A 85 -5.40 -7.28 -18.10
CA PHE A 85 -4.74 -6.53 -17.04
C PHE A 85 -5.68 -5.48 -16.44
N ASN A 86 -6.37 -4.71 -17.28
CA ASN A 86 -7.37 -3.75 -16.85
C ASN A 86 -8.53 -4.41 -16.08
N SER A 87 -8.98 -5.59 -16.51
CA SER A 87 -9.99 -6.35 -15.77
C SER A 87 -9.51 -6.79 -14.39
N ARG A 88 -8.24 -7.16 -14.23
CA ARG A 88 -7.63 -7.50 -12.94
C ARG A 88 -7.55 -6.28 -12.01
N ILE A 89 -7.19 -5.11 -12.55
CA ILE A 89 -7.19 -3.86 -11.78
C ILE A 89 -8.61 -3.54 -11.29
N GLN A 90 -9.61 -3.57 -12.19
CA GLN A 90 -11.00 -3.31 -11.82
C GLN A 90 -11.52 -4.29 -10.76
N GLY A 91 -11.22 -5.58 -10.93
CA GLY A 91 -11.56 -6.62 -9.96
C GLY A 91 -10.88 -6.41 -8.60
N GLY A 92 -9.60 -6.03 -8.60
CA GLY A 92 -8.84 -5.75 -7.37
C GLY A 92 -9.38 -4.55 -6.60
N ILE A 93 -9.64 -3.42 -7.29
CA ILE A 93 -10.25 -2.23 -6.67
C ILE A 93 -11.64 -2.54 -6.11
N LEU A 94 -12.45 -3.33 -6.85
CA LEU A 94 -13.76 -3.76 -6.36
C LEU A 94 -13.64 -4.66 -5.11
N CYS A 95 -12.68 -5.58 -5.09
CA CYS A 95 -12.40 -6.42 -3.92
C CYS A 95 -11.94 -5.60 -2.71
N ASP A 96 -11.10 -4.58 -2.88
CA ASP A 96 -10.67 -3.69 -1.80
C ASP A 96 -11.85 -2.89 -1.23
N GLY A 97 -12.73 -2.37 -2.09
CA GLY A 97 -13.94 -1.66 -1.66
C GLY A 97 -14.91 -2.56 -0.88
N ILE A 98 -15.19 -3.77 -1.39
CA ILE A 98 -16.04 -4.76 -0.70
C ILE A 98 -15.38 -5.21 0.61
N GLY A 99 -14.06 -5.47 0.60
CA GLY A 99 -13.30 -5.87 1.78
C GLY A 99 -13.33 -4.80 2.87
N SER A 100 -13.17 -3.53 2.49
CA SER A 100 -13.29 -2.39 3.38
C SER A 100 -14.69 -2.25 3.97
N LEU A 101 -15.74 -2.48 3.17
CA LEU A 101 -17.11 -2.48 3.67
C LEU A 101 -17.33 -3.59 4.71
N LEU A 102 -16.88 -4.81 4.42
CA LEU A 102 -16.96 -5.94 5.35
C LEU A 102 -16.16 -5.70 6.62
N SER A 103 -14.96 -5.10 6.51
CA SER A 103 -14.13 -4.69 7.64
C SER A 103 -14.85 -3.67 8.51
N ALA A 104 -15.45 -2.63 7.92
CA ALA A 104 -16.20 -1.61 8.64
C ALA A 104 -17.42 -2.19 9.37
N CYS A 105 -18.17 -3.11 8.75
CA CYS A 105 -19.23 -3.86 9.43
C CYS A 105 -18.70 -4.68 10.62
N GLY A 106 -17.48 -5.17 10.50
CA GLY A 106 -16.72 -5.87 11.53
C GLY A 106 -16.02 -4.99 12.55
N THR A 107 -16.27 -3.68 12.58
CA THR A 107 -15.58 -2.67 13.43
C THR A 107 -14.09 -2.49 13.14
N GLY A 108 -13.61 -2.98 11.99
CA GLY A 108 -12.26 -2.79 11.51
C GLY A 108 -12.07 -1.48 10.73
N LEU A 109 -10.82 -1.18 10.42
CA LEU A 109 -10.41 -0.04 9.60
C LEU A 109 -10.54 -0.39 8.10
N PRO A 110 -10.53 0.61 7.20
CA PRO A 110 -10.41 0.39 5.76
C PRO A 110 -9.24 -0.55 5.42
N MET A 111 -9.43 -1.37 4.39
CA MET A 111 -8.46 -2.37 3.97
C MET A 111 -8.07 -2.12 2.52
N VAL A 112 -6.77 -2.21 2.25
CA VAL A 112 -6.18 -2.10 0.92
C VAL A 112 -5.27 -3.30 0.66
N SER A 113 -5.10 -3.66 -0.60
CA SER A 113 -4.10 -4.63 -1.02
C SER A 113 -2.71 -4.29 -0.44
N GLN A 114 -1.96 -5.32 -0.06
CA GLN A 114 -0.67 -5.17 0.62
C GLN A 114 0.47 -5.74 -0.23
N ALA A 115 1.39 -4.87 -0.67
CA ALA A 115 2.61 -5.21 -1.42
C ALA A 115 3.55 -6.24 -0.75
N GLY A 116 3.36 -6.57 0.54
CA GLY A 116 4.23 -7.51 1.27
C GLY A 116 4.19 -8.94 0.71
N ASN A 117 3.08 -9.36 0.11
CA ASN A 117 2.93 -10.67 -0.51
C ASN A 117 3.83 -10.85 -1.76
N ASN A 118 4.09 -9.77 -2.51
CA ASN A 118 4.92 -9.76 -3.71
C ASN A 118 6.37 -10.18 -3.42
N GLY A 119 6.89 -9.80 -2.24
CA GLY A 119 8.19 -10.26 -1.76
C GLY A 119 8.22 -11.79 -1.51
N VAL A 120 7.11 -12.39 -1.08
CA VAL A 120 7.01 -13.84 -0.88
C VAL A 120 6.94 -14.57 -2.21
N ILE A 121 6.11 -14.07 -3.13
CA ILE A 121 5.93 -14.68 -4.46
C ILE A 121 7.24 -14.66 -5.24
N SER A 122 7.94 -13.52 -5.27
CA SER A 122 9.23 -13.40 -5.98
C SER A 122 10.31 -14.36 -5.45
N LEU A 123 10.33 -14.63 -4.14
CA LEU A 123 11.30 -15.54 -3.51
C LEU A 123 10.94 -17.03 -3.64
N THR A 124 9.65 -17.34 -3.65
CA THR A 124 9.13 -18.72 -3.69
C THR A 124 8.83 -19.20 -5.11
N GLY A 125 8.65 -18.27 -6.06
CA GLY A 125 8.18 -18.57 -7.41
C GLY A 125 6.74 -19.09 -7.45
N CYS A 126 5.97 -18.96 -6.37
CA CYS A 126 4.63 -19.53 -6.25
C CYS A 126 3.55 -18.45 -6.11
N ALA A 127 2.88 -18.15 -7.23
CA ALA A 127 1.73 -17.23 -7.28
C ALA A 127 0.37 -17.96 -7.19
N SER A 128 0.32 -19.11 -6.50
CA SER A 128 -0.88 -19.94 -6.47
C SER A 128 -2.00 -19.35 -5.60
N ARG A 129 -3.23 -19.27 -6.13
CA ARG A 129 -4.43 -18.87 -5.37
C ARG A 129 -4.68 -19.74 -4.14
N ARG A 130 -4.28 -21.02 -4.19
CA ARG A 130 -4.42 -21.95 -3.06
C ARG A 130 -3.58 -21.52 -1.85
N ALA A 131 -2.38 -20.97 -2.09
CA ALA A 131 -1.56 -20.43 -1.01
C ALA A 131 -2.27 -19.27 -0.30
N GLY A 132 -2.93 -18.38 -1.08
CA GLY A 132 -3.76 -17.30 -0.54
C GLY A 132 -4.93 -17.80 0.31
N TRP A 133 -5.68 -18.81 -0.16
CA TRP A 133 -6.79 -19.39 0.61
C TRP A 133 -6.31 -20.05 1.90
N CYS A 134 -5.20 -20.78 1.87
CA CYS A 134 -4.61 -21.37 3.07
C CYS A 134 -4.17 -20.27 4.06
N ALA A 135 -3.57 -19.18 3.58
CA ALA A 135 -3.18 -18.05 4.41
C ALA A 135 -4.40 -17.35 5.05
N ALA A 136 -5.48 -17.12 4.28
CA ALA A 136 -6.71 -16.53 4.79
C ALA A 136 -7.37 -17.41 5.87
N ALA A 137 -7.47 -18.72 5.63
CA ALA A 137 -8.01 -19.66 6.62
C ALA A 137 -7.16 -19.68 7.90
N PHE A 138 -5.83 -19.64 7.77
CA PHE A 138 -4.92 -19.57 8.89
C PHE A 138 -5.09 -18.27 9.69
N LEU A 139 -5.22 -17.11 9.02
CA LEU A 139 -5.43 -15.82 9.68
C LEU A 139 -6.77 -15.75 10.41
N ILE A 140 -7.85 -16.28 9.83
CA ILE A 140 -9.15 -16.37 10.50
C ILE A 140 -9.03 -17.24 11.76
N LEU A 141 -8.39 -18.39 11.66
CA LEU A 141 -8.21 -19.32 12.77
C LEU A 141 -7.35 -18.68 13.89
N MET A 142 -6.25 -18.00 13.54
CA MET A 142 -5.44 -17.25 14.51
C MET A 142 -6.18 -16.06 15.12
N GLY A 143 -7.06 -15.40 14.36
CA GLY A 143 -7.89 -14.29 14.83
C GLY A 143 -8.94 -14.72 15.85
N ILE A 144 -9.46 -15.96 15.74
CA ILE A 144 -10.37 -16.53 16.74
C ILE A 144 -9.64 -16.73 18.07
N PHE A 145 -8.35 -17.10 18.07
CA PHE A 145 -7.59 -17.28 19.31
C PHE A 145 -7.19 -15.92 19.93
N GLY A 146 -8.03 -15.41 20.83
CA GLY A 146 -7.82 -14.10 21.48
C GLY A 146 -6.48 -13.96 22.20
N LYS A 147 -5.92 -15.07 22.70
CA LYS A 147 -4.56 -15.10 23.28
C LYS A 147 -3.46 -14.77 22.28
N PHE A 148 -3.63 -15.16 21.01
CA PHE A 148 -2.69 -14.78 19.95
C PHE A 148 -2.70 -13.25 19.79
N GLY A 149 -3.87 -12.63 19.72
CA GLY A 149 -4.00 -11.16 19.69
C GLY A 149 -3.37 -10.48 20.91
N ALA A 150 -3.57 -11.03 22.12
CA ALA A 150 -2.99 -10.49 23.35
C ALA A 150 -1.45 -10.58 23.39
N VAL A 151 -0.86 -11.61 22.78
CA VAL A 151 0.59 -11.72 22.60
C VAL A 151 1.11 -10.56 21.75
N PHE A 152 0.50 -10.27 20.60
CA PHE A 152 0.90 -9.13 19.77
C PHE A 152 0.67 -7.79 20.46
N GLY A 153 -0.45 -7.64 21.19
CA GLY A 153 -0.73 -6.43 21.99
C GLY A 153 0.22 -6.24 23.17
N SER A 154 0.87 -7.31 23.64
CA SER A 154 1.85 -7.25 24.74
C SER A 154 3.30 -7.17 24.24
N MET A 155 3.53 -7.15 22.92
CA MET A 155 4.88 -7.01 22.38
C MET A 155 5.43 -5.60 22.65
N PRO A 156 6.73 -5.49 23.00
CA PRO A 156 7.31 -4.18 23.20
C PRO A 156 7.34 -3.37 21.90
N PRO A 157 7.17 -2.04 21.96
CA PRO A 157 7.23 -1.17 20.80
C PRO A 157 8.53 -1.31 19.99
N SER A 158 9.64 -1.64 20.66
CA SER A 158 10.95 -1.80 20.02
C SER A 158 11.05 -3.04 19.09
N VAL A 159 10.24 -4.07 19.33
CA VAL A 159 10.17 -5.25 18.45
C VAL A 159 9.22 -4.96 17.29
N LEU A 160 8.04 -4.41 17.59
CA LEU A 160 7.04 -4.04 16.59
C LEU A 160 7.57 -3.00 15.60
N GLY A 161 8.24 -1.95 16.08
CA GLY A 161 8.79 -0.89 15.23
C GLY A 161 9.85 -1.41 14.26
N ARG A 162 10.73 -2.33 14.68
CA ARG A 162 11.73 -2.93 13.77
C ARG A 162 11.10 -3.80 12.69
N MET A 163 10.07 -4.56 13.04
CA MET A 163 9.30 -5.33 12.06
C MET A 163 8.62 -4.40 11.05
N GLN A 164 8.01 -3.30 11.52
CA GLN A 164 7.38 -2.30 10.64
C GLN A 164 8.39 -1.66 9.69
N VAL A 165 9.57 -1.25 10.17
CA VAL A 165 10.64 -0.69 9.32
C VAL A 165 11.01 -1.66 8.20
N PHE A 166 11.15 -2.95 8.50
CA PHE A 166 11.45 -3.95 7.48
C PHE A 166 10.32 -4.10 6.45
N LEU A 167 9.07 -4.14 6.92
CA LEU A 167 7.89 -4.23 6.05
C LEU A 167 7.81 -3.02 5.12
N TYR A 168 7.92 -1.80 5.65
CA TYR A 168 7.91 -0.57 4.84
C TYR A 168 9.10 -0.51 3.87
N SER A 169 10.28 -0.96 4.28
CA SER A 169 11.45 -1.04 3.38
C SER A 169 11.21 -1.97 2.19
N THR A 170 10.48 -3.07 2.41
CA THR A 170 10.11 -4.00 1.33
C THR A 170 9.18 -3.34 0.31
N ILE A 171 8.25 -2.50 0.78
CA ILE A 171 7.36 -1.72 -0.10
C ILE A 171 8.16 -0.73 -0.95
N VAL A 172 9.14 -0.03 -0.35
CA VAL A 172 10.03 0.88 -1.10
C VAL A 172 10.80 0.13 -2.19
N VAL A 173 11.36 -1.04 -1.86
CA VAL A 173 12.10 -1.87 -2.83
C VAL A 173 11.19 -2.35 -3.96
N ALA A 174 9.94 -2.74 -3.66
CA ALA A 174 8.95 -3.10 -4.68
C ALA A 174 8.64 -1.91 -5.60
N GLY A 175 8.48 -0.71 -5.05
CA GLY A 175 8.31 0.52 -5.84
C GLY A 175 9.49 0.82 -6.76
N VAL A 176 10.73 0.67 -6.27
CA VAL A 176 11.95 0.82 -7.10
C VAL A 176 11.99 -0.21 -8.23
N LYS A 177 11.57 -1.46 -7.96
CA LYS A 177 11.45 -2.49 -9.00
C LYS A 177 10.42 -2.11 -10.06
N VAL A 178 9.27 -1.55 -9.68
CA VAL A 178 8.30 -1.02 -10.65
C VAL A 178 8.91 0.12 -11.49
N LEU A 179 9.62 1.05 -10.87
CA LEU A 179 10.33 2.12 -11.59
C LEU A 179 11.41 1.60 -12.55
N SER A 180 11.97 0.42 -12.29
CA SER A 180 12.97 -0.20 -13.18
C SER A 180 12.39 -0.80 -14.47
N MET A 181 11.06 -0.88 -14.61
CA MET A 181 10.41 -1.35 -15.85
C MET A 181 10.39 -0.30 -16.96
N ILE A 182 10.61 0.98 -16.64
CA ILE A 182 10.64 2.08 -17.61
C ILE A 182 12.08 2.49 -17.92
N GLU A 183 12.32 2.99 -19.13
CA GLU A 183 13.59 3.62 -19.46
C GLU A 183 13.70 4.97 -18.74
N PHE A 184 14.81 5.22 -18.06
CA PHE A 184 15.06 6.51 -17.44
C PHE A 184 15.52 7.53 -18.49
N THR A 185 14.58 8.13 -19.22
CA THR A 185 14.87 9.27 -20.11
C THR A 185 15.13 10.56 -19.32
N ARG A 186 15.52 11.64 -20.00
CA ARG A 186 15.70 12.94 -19.33
C ARG A 186 14.36 13.46 -18.82
N ARG A 187 13.31 13.32 -19.62
CA ARG A 187 11.92 13.62 -19.26
C ARG A 187 11.46 12.83 -18.04
N ASP A 188 11.64 11.50 -18.04
CA ASP A 188 11.10 10.67 -16.96
C ASP A 188 11.81 10.93 -15.62
N ARG A 189 13.13 11.16 -15.66
CA ARG A 189 13.88 11.61 -14.47
C ARG A 189 13.37 12.95 -13.96
N PHE A 190 13.03 13.89 -14.84
CA PHE A 190 12.51 15.19 -14.45
C PHE A 190 11.12 15.08 -13.80
N ILE A 191 10.23 14.28 -14.40
CA ILE A 191 8.90 13.99 -13.84
C ILE A 191 9.03 13.38 -12.44
N LEU A 192 9.84 12.33 -12.32
CA LEU A 192 10.04 11.62 -11.06
C LEU A 192 10.64 12.52 -9.98
N THR A 193 11.65 13.33 -10.32
CA THR A 193 12.30 14.26 -9.38
C THR A 193 11.30 15.29 -8.85
N THR A 194 10.46 15.84 -9.73
CA THR A 194 9.48 16.87 -9.34
C THR A 194 8.36 16.27 -8.50
N ALA A 195 7.82 15.12 -8.92
CA ALA A 195 6.75 14.42 -8.21
C ALA A 195 7.18 14.02 -6.79
N LEU A 196 8.34 13.36 -6.66
CA LEU A 196 8.87 12.96 -5.35
C LEU A 196 9.28 14.17 -4.50
N GLY A 197 9.88 15.19 -5.10
CA GLY A 197 10.31 16.40 -4.40
C GLY A 197 9.14 17.10 -3.69
N VAL A 198 8.00 17.24 -4.38
CA VAL A 198 6.80 17.82 -3.77
C VAL A 198 6.14 16.87 -2.79
N ALA A 199 6.11 15.57 -3.06
CA ALA A 199 5.57 14.58 -2.13
C ALA A 199 6.29 14.55 -0.78
N PHE A 200 7.62 14.68 -0.78
CA PHE A 200 8.38 14.74 0.46
C PHE A 200 8.25 16.05 1.23
N MET A 201 7.62 17.08 0.65
CA MET A 201 7.43 18.36 1.32
C MET A 201 6.61 18.22 2.60
N ASP A 202 5.55 17.41 2.61
CA ASP A 202 4.73 17.21 3.80
C ASP A 202 5.48 16.49 4.93
N ILE A 203 6.34 15.52 4.56
CA ILE A 203 7.17 14.80 5.53
C ILE A 203 8.16 15.75 6.22
N VAL A 204 8.70 16.72 5.48
CA VAL A 204 9.66 17.71 6.01
C VAL A 204 8.97 18.85 6.77
N ALA A 205 7.80 19.29 6.29
CA ALA A 205 7.02 20.38 6.85
C ALA A 205 5.55 19.96 7.00
N PRO A 206 5.20 19.28 8.12
CA PRO A 206 3.83 18.83 8.36
C PRO A 206 2.85 20.02 8.39
N ASN A 207 1.67 19.84 7.80
CA ASN A 207 0.61 20.86 7.71
C ASN A 207 1.01 22.11 6.92
N TRP A 208 1.98 22.02 5.99
CA TRP A 208 2.40 23.17 5.18
C TRP A 208 1.23 23.80 4.37
N PHE A 209 0.24 22.98 4.01
CA PHE A 209 -0.91 23.39 3.21
C PHE A 209 -2.08 23.93 4.05
N SER A 210 -2.11 23.63 5.35
CA SER A 210 -3.21 24.02 6.26
C SER A 210 -3.48 25.53 6.30
N LYS A 211 -2.46 26.36 6.08
CA LYS A 211 -2.59 27.83 6.08
C LYS A 211 -3.06 28.42 4.75
N ILE A 212 -3.02 27.63 3.68
CA ILE A 212 -3.38 28.09 2.33
C ILE A 212 -4.90 28.03 2.13
N LEU A 213 -5.57 27.02 2.70
CA LEU A 213 -7.02 26.84 2.64
C LEU A 213 -7.69 26.89 4.02
N ALA A 214 -7.14 27.65 4.97
CA ALA A 214 -7.70 27.75 6.32
C ALA A 214 -9.12 28.33 6.32
N TYR A 215 -10.11 27.55 6.76
CA TYR A 215 -11.47 28.02 6.97
C TYR A 215 -11.93 27.84 8.43
N ASP A 216 -12.04 28.96 9.15
CA ASP A 216 -12.44 29.00 10.57
C ASP A 216 -13.92 29.37 10.78
N GLY A 217 -14.75 29.22 9.75
CA GLY A 217 -16.17 29.56 9.84
C GLY A 217 -17.04 28.40 10.35
N PRO A 218 -18.31 28.66 10.70
CA PRO A 218 -19.22 27.66 11.29
C PRO A 218 -19.77 26.65 10.27
N ASN A 219 -19.42 26.75 8.99
CA ASN A 219 -19.98 25.90 7.95
C ASN A 219 -19.28 24.53 7.91
N VAL A 220 -19.92 23.55 8.55
CA VAL A 220 -19.48 22.14 8.62
C VAL A 220 -19.18 21.54 7.24
N ARG A 221 -19.91 21.93 6.18
CA ARG A 221 -19.68 21.40 4.82
C ARG A 221 -18.38 21.91 4.22
N LEU A 222 -18.05 23.18 4.50
CA LEU A 222 -16.83 23.78 3.99
C LEU A 222 -15.61 23.29 4.78
N GLN A 223 -15.77 23.07 6.10
CA GLN A 223 -14.75 22.39 6.92
C GLN A 223 -14.48 20.96 6.43
N GLY A 224 -15.51 20.19 6.10
CA GLY A 224 -15.33 18.85 5.52
C GLY A 224 -14.63 18.87 4.15
N LEU A 225 -14.90 19.88 3.32
CA LEU A 225 -14.18 20.09 2.06
C LEU A 225 -12.72 20.45 2.29
N GLU A 226 -12.44 21.38 3.21
CA GLU A 226 -11.07 21.73 3.60
C GLU A 226 -10.30 20.51 4.09
N GLN A 227 -10.87 19.74 5.01
CA GLN A 227 -10.26 18.50 5.53
C GLN A 227 -10.00 17.49 4.42
N GLY A 228 -10.95 17.32 3.50
CA GLY A 228 -10.78 16.43 2.36
C GLY A 228 -9.65 16.87 1.44
N ILE A 229 -9.53 18.17 1.16
CA ILE A 229 -8.43 18.71 0.33
C ILE A 229 -7.10 18.60 1.07
N ASN A 230 -7.05 18.95 2.36
CA ASN A 230 -5.85 18.80 3.18
C ASN A 230 -5.39 17.33 3.19
N LEU A 231 -6.31 16.37 3.32
CA LEU A 231 -5.97 14.95 3.24
C LEU A 231 -5.31 14.57 1.90
N VAL A 232 -5.80 15.09 0.77
CA VAL A 232 -5.19 14.85 -0.55
C VAL A 232 -3.77 15.39 -0.63
N VAL A 233 -3.57 16.62 -0.15
CA VAL A 233 -2.31 17.34 -0.30
C VAL A 233 -1.25 16.87 0.71
N GLU A 234 -1.68 16.54 1.92
CA GLU A 234 -0.80 16.04 2.98
C GLU A 234 -0.42 14.58 2.76
N THR A 235 -1.17 13.81 1.97
CA THR A 235 -0.80 12.42 1.67
C THR A 235 0.25 12.36 0.54
N PRO A 236 1.50 11.97 0.83
CA PRO A 236 2.62 12.13 -0.11
C PRO A 236 2.47 11.38 -1.44
N PHE A 237 1.94 10.15 -1.40
CA PHE A 237 1.81 9.35 -2.61
C PHE A 237 0.76 9.90 -3.58
N ILE A 238 -0.27 10.59 -3.08
CA ILE A 238 -1.33 11.16 -3.93
C ILE A 238 -0.76 12.36 -4.69
N ILE A 239 -0.10 13.29 -3.99
CA ILE A 239 0.45 14.47 -4.64
C ILE A 239 1.56 14.08 -5.63
N ALA A 240 2.36 13.05 -5.32
CA ALA A 240 3.29 12.44 -6.27
C ALA A 240 2.57 11.94 -7.54
N ALA A 241 1.48 11.20 -7.38
CA ALA A 241 0.73 10.65 -8.50
C ALA A 241 0.10 11.76 -9.36
N VAL A 242 -0.52 12.77 -8.74
CA VAL A 242 -1.15 13.90 -9.44
C VAL A 242 -0.12 14.69 -10.25
N ILE A 243 1.02 15.05 -9.64
CA ILE A 243 2.09 15.79 -10.31
C ILE A 243 2.72 14.92 -11.39
N GLY A 244 2.97 13.64 -11.11
CA GLY A 244 3.52 12.68 -12.05
C GLY A 244 2.66 12.56 -13.31
N VAL A 245 1.34 12.35 -13.15
CA VAL A 245 0.39 12.26 -14.26
C VAL A 245 0.31 13.58 -15.01
N LEU A 246 0.21 14.71 -14.31
CA LEU A 246 0.12 16.03 -14.94
C LEU A 246 1.36 16.35 -15.78
N LEU A 247 2.56 16.14 -15.23
CA LEU A 247 3.80 16.36 -15.97
C LEU A 247 3.96 15.36 -17.11
N ASN A 248 3.52 14.13 -16.94
CA ASN A 248 3.52 13.13 -18.02
C ASN A 248 2.54 13.49 -19.17
N LEU A 249 1.46 14.23 -18.90
CA LEU A 249 0.54 14.71 -19.93
C LEU A 249 1.05 15.98 -20.63
N VAL A 250 1.69 16.89 -19.87
CA VAL A 250 2.13 18.20 -20.37
C VAL A 250 3.47 18.12 -21.09
N LEU A 251 4.42 17.32 -20.61
CA LEU A 251 5.75 17.26 -21.18
C LEU A 251 5.75 16.41 -22.46
N PRO A 252 6.25 16.94 -23.58
CA PRO A 252 6.36 16.19 -24.82
C PRO A 252 7.25 14.97 -24.60
N ASN A 253 6.92 13.85 -25.23
CA ASN A 253 7.78 12.66 -25.17
C ASN A 253 9.15 13.02 -25.74
N ASP A 254 10.21 12.72 -24.97
CA ASP A 254 11.57 12.75 -25.49
C ASP A 254 11.58 11.75 -26.64
N GLY A 255 11.58 12.26 -27.87
CA GLY A 255 11.31 11.45 -29.05
C GLY A 255 12.18 10.20 -29.05
N THR A 256 11.56 9.04 -28.78
CA THR A 256 11.98 7.83 -29.46
C THR A 256 11.92 8.21 -30.92
N LYS A 257 13.08 8.22 -31.56
CA LYS A 257 13.18 8.17 -33.02
C LYS A 257 12.00 7.33 -33.48
N ASN A 258 11.09 7.95 -34.23
CA ASN A 258 10.33 7.20 -35.20
C ASN A 258 11.33 6.23 -35.81
N MET A 259 11.00 4.94 -35.77
CA MET A 259 11.43 4.00 -36.78
C MET A 259 10.99 4.60 -38.13
N ALA A 260 11.70 5.64 -38.57
CA ALA A 260 11.84 5.95 -39.97
C ALA A 260 12.56 4.73 -40.51
N VAL A 261 11.77 3.78 -40.99
CA VAL A 261 11.91 3.24 -42.33
C VAL A 261 13.32 3.49 -42.86
N ILE A 262 14.25 2.68 -42.41
CA ILE A 262 15.29 2.20 -43.29
C ILE A 262 14.87 0.76 -43.53
N GLU A 263 13.98 0.58 -44.51
CA GLU A 263 14.07 -0.58 -45.38
C GLU A 263 15.52 -0.58 -45.89
N GLY A 264 16.40 -1.20 -45.11
CA GLY A 264 17.70 -1.61 -45.59
C GLY A 264 17.39 -2.66 -46.65
N HIS A 265 17.87 -2.40 -47.86
CA HIS A 265 17.76 -3.26 -49.03
C HIS A 265 18.49 -4.62 -48.87
N ASP A 266 18.63 -5.14 -47.66
CA ASP A 266 19.19 -6.47 -47.37
C ASP A 266 18.72 -6.95 -45.99
N GLY A 267 17.81 -7.93 -45.98
CA GLY A 267 17.09 -8.43 -44.81
C GLY A 267 17.95 -9.26 -43.84
N ARG A 268 18.80 -8.60 -43.03
CA ARG A 268 19.46 -9.25 -41.88
C ARG A 268 19.37 -8.39 -40.61
N VAL A 269 18.68 -8.93 -39.61
CA VAL A 269 18.58 -8.37 -38.25
C VAL A 269 19.72 -8.92 -37.40
N THR A 270 20.56 -8.03 -36.83
CA THR A 270 21.54 -8.38 -35.80
C THR A 270 21.18 -7.67 -34.49
N LEU A 271 21.07 -8.44 -33.39
CA LEU A 271 20.77 -7.95 -32.04
C LEU A 271 22.01 -7.31 -31.39
N PRO A 272 21.87 -6.21 -30.61
CA PRO A 272 22.98 -5.64 -29.85
C PRO A 272 23.22 -6.42 -28.54
N ARG A 273 24.50 -6.53 -28.17
CA ARG A 273 25.01 -7.08 -26.91
C ARG A 273 24.83 -6.13 -25.74
#